data_AF-A0A1U9NIT4-F1
#
_entry.id   AF-A0A1U9NIT4-F1
#
_cell.length_a   1.000
_cell.length_b   1.000
_cell.length_c   1.000
_cell.angle_alpha   90.00
_cell.angle_beta   90.00
_cell.angle_gamma   90.00
#
_symmetry.space_group_name_H-M   'P 1'
#
loop_
_entity.id
_entity.type
_entity.pdbx_description
1 polymer ?
#
loop_
_entity_poly.entity_id
_entity_poly.type
_entity_poly.pdbx_seq_one_letter_code
_entity_poly.pdbx_strand_id
1 'polypeptide(L)'
;MSKNRSFVPSDFSLRHVPLFIVVCIIMSVICILLGLALQTLPEFWRGLLFGVALSQIVTLTWLFPHKKIDINSLPQPSAEVRAKCNDPNCSFVEAVKLYREETGSSLSEAAAVLKAYRAERNTKD
;
A
#
# COMPACT_ATOMS: atom_id res chain seq x y z
N MET A 1 -27.81 2.46 -11.53
CA MET A 1 -27.79 1.90 -10.16
C MET A 1 -26.40 1.35 -9.88
N SER A 2 -25.54 2.14 -9.24
CA SER A 2 -24.15 1.76 -8.94
C SER A 2 -24.12 0.73 -7.82
N LYS A 3 -23.59 -0.45 -8.13
CA LYS A 3 -23.38 -1.53 -7.17
C LYS A 3 -22.10 -1.22 -6.40
N ASN A 4 -22.25 -0.47 -5.32
CA ASN A 4 -21.17 -0.16 -4.40
C ASN A 4 -20.62 -1.50 -3.85
N ARG A 5 -19.42 -1.92 -4.28
CA ARG A 5 -18.70 -3.00 -3.61
C ARG A 5 -18.18 -2.41 -2.30
N SER A 6 -18.96 -2.59 -1.24
CA SER A 6 -18.51 -2.33 0.12
C SER A 6 -17.23 -3.13 0.39
N PHE A 7 -16.28 -2.50 1.07
CA PHE A 7 -15.23 -3.26 1.76
C PHE A 7 -15.93 -4.32 2.60
N VAL A 8 -15.73 -5.59 2.27
CA VAL A 8 -16.24 -6.67 3.10
C VAL A 8 -15.19 -6.90 4.17
N PRO A 9 -15.44 -6.59 5.45
CA PRO A 9 -14.54 -6.97 6.54
C PRO A 9 -14.38 -8.50 6.70
N SER A 10 -14.99 -9.31 5.83
CA SER A 10 -14.93 -10.78 5.85
C SER A 10 -13.59 -11.36 5.37
N ASP A 11 -12.69 -10.56 4.78
CA ASP A 11 -11.31 -11.03 4.52
C ASP A 11 -10.50 -11.15 5.83
N PHE A 12 -10.96 -10.54 6.92
CA PHE A 12 -10.57 -10.95 8.26
C PHE A 12 -11.30 -12.25 8.61
N SER A 13 -10.76 -13.38 8.15
CA SER A 13 -11.21 -14.68 8.62
C SER A 13 -11.03 -14.74 10.14
N LEU A 14 -12.12 -14.85 10.90
CA LEU A 14 -12.10 -15.03 12.36
C LEU A 14 -11.27 -16.26 12.80
N ARG A 15 -10.92 -17.14 11.86
CA ARG A 15 -9.97 -18.24 12.02
C ARG A 15 -8.52 -17.78 12.24
N HIS A 16 -8.13 -16.59 11.78
CA HIS A 16 -6.81 -15.99 12.01
C HIS A 16 -6.74 -15.13 13.28
N VAL A 17 -7.88 -14.80 13.90
CA VAL A 17 -7.92 -14.03 15.15
C VAL A 17 -7.13 -14.70 16.29
N PRO A 18 -7.26 -16.01 16.57
CA PRO A 18 -6.47 -16.64 17.63
C PRO A 18 -4.97 -16.64 17.31
N LEU A 19 -4.57 -16.88 16.06
CA LEU A 19 -3.16 -16.83 15.65
C LEU A 19 -2.60 -15.39 15.76
N PHE A 20 -3.36 -14.40 15.32
CA PHE A 20 -2.98 -12.99 15.38
C PHE A 20 -2.77 -12.54 16.83
N ILE A 21 -3.68 -12.93 17.74
CA ILE A 21 -3.54 -12.67 19.17
C ILE A 21 -2.26 -13.33 19.71
N VAL A 22 -1.98 -14.58 19.36
CA VAL A 22 -0.76 -15.28 19.78
C VAL A 22 0.50 -14.56 19.27
N VAL A 23 0.52 -14.14 18.00
CA VAL A 23 1.65 -13.37 17.43
C VAL A 23 1.82 -12.04 18.17
N CYS A 24 0.73 -11.32 18.46
CA CYS A 24 0.79 -10.08 19.24
C CYS A 24 1.35 -10.32 20.64
N ILE A 25 0.92 -11.37 21.34
CA ILE A 25 1.43 -11.73 22.67
C ILE A 25 2.93 -12.05 22.61
N ILE A 26 3.36 -12.87 21.64
CA ILE A 26 4.78 -13.21 21.45
C ILE A 26 5.59 -11.94 21.19
N MET A 27 5.12 -11.06 20.30
CA MET A 27 5.77 -9.79 20.01
C MET A 27 5.85 -8.89 21.25
N SER A 28 4.80 -8.82 22.06
CA SER A 28 4.81 -8.08 23.33
C SER A 28 5.85 -8.64 24.30
N VAL A 29 5.93 -9.97 24.45
CA VAL A 29 6.94 -10.62 25.30
C VAL A 29 8.35 -10.32 24.80
N ILE A 30 8.60 -10.41 23.50
CA ILE A 30 9.89 -10.07 22.89
C ILE A 30 10.25 -8.60 23.16
N CYS A 31 9.32 -7.66 22.99
CA CYS A 31 9.55 -6.25 23.27
C CYS A 31 9.88 -5.99 24.75
N ILE A 32 9.20 -6.67 25.68
CA ILE A 32 9.47 -6.56 27.12
C ILE A 32 10.86 -7.13 27.45
N LEU A 33 11.18 -8.33 26.96
CA LEU A 33 12.49 -8.96 27.18
C LEU A 33 13.62 -8.12 26.59
N LEU A 34 13.43 -7.58 25.38
CA LEU A 34 14.39 -6.67 24.76
C LEU A 34 14.54 -5.39 25.59
N GLY A 35 13.45 -4.82 26.11
CA GLY A 35 13.48 -3.66 27.00
C GLY A 35 14.26 -3.92 28.29
N LEU A 36 14.06 -5.08 28.91
CA LEU A 36 14.81 -5.50 30.11
C LEU A 36 16.30 -5.72 29.80
N ALA A 37 16.62 -6.34 28.67
CA ALA A 37 18.00 -6.51 28.22
C ALA A 37 18.68 -5.17 27.88
N LEU A 38 17.93 -4.18 27.40
CA LEU A 38 18.44 -2.84 27.11
C LEU A 38 18.60 -1.97 28.37
N GLN A 39 17.94 -2.30 29.49
CA GLN A 39 18.12 -1.59 30.76
C GLN A 39 19.47 -1.87 31.41
N THR A 40 20.06 -3.05 31.18
CA THR A 40 21.39 -3.39 31.70
C THR A 40 22.52 -2.76 30.88
N LEU A 41 22.20 -2.20 29.71
CA LEU A 41 23.15 -1.57 28.81
C LEU A 41 23.32 -0.08 29.12
N PRO A 42 24.56 0.45 29.06
CA PRO A 42 24.80 1.89 29.14
C PRO A 42 24.03 2.67 28.08
N GLU A 43 23.62 3.91 28.40
CA GLU A 43 22.79 4.75 27.51
C GLU A 43 23.39 4.90 26.10
N PHE A 44 24.73 4.95 26.02
CA PHE A 44 25.47 4.99 24.76
C PHE A 44 25.14 3.80 23.83
N TRP A 45 25.19 2.56 24.35
CA TRP A 45 24.94 1.35 23.55
C TRP A 45 23.48 1.22 23.16
N ARG A 46 22.57 1.64 24.05
CA ARG A 46 21.14 1.68 23.76
C ARG A 46 20.85 2.65 22.60
N GLY A 47 21.42 3.85 22.63
CA GLY A 47 21.32 4.82 21.53
C GLY A 47 21.89 4.28 20.20
N LEU A 48 23.05 3.63 20.26
CA LEU A 48 23.69 3.00 19.09
C LEU A 48 22.79 1.94 18.44
N LEU A 49 22.19 1.05 19.22
CA LEU A 49 21.31 -0.02 18.71
C LEU A 49 20.06 0.54 18.02
N PHE A 50 19.42 1.55 18.61
CA PHE A 50 18.28 2.23 17.96
C PHE A 50 18.71 2.95 16.69
N GLY A 51 19.88 3.59 16.68
CA GLY A 51 20.44 4.24 15.49
C GLY A 51 20.69 3.25 14.35
N VAL A 52 21.29 2.10 14.64
CA VAL A 52 21.52 1.03 13.66
C VAL A 52 20.21 0.42 13.17
N ALA A 53 19.24 0.19 14.06
CA ALA A 53 17.93 -0.34 13.67
C ALA A 53 17.20 0.61 12.71
N LEU A 54 17.18 1.91 13.02
CA LEU A 54 16.58 2.92 12.15
C LEU A 54 17.30 3.03 10.81
N SER A 55 18.64 3.01 10.80
CA SER A 55 19.41 3.08 9.56
C SER A 55 19.16 1.87 8.66
N GLN A 56 19.01 0.67 9.24
CA GLN A 56 18.67 -0.52 8.49
C GLN A 56 17.26 -0.46 7.91
N ILE A 57 16.27 0.06 8.65
CA ILE A 57 14.91 0.25 8.12
C ILE A 57 14.92 1.19 6.90
N VAL A 58 15.59 2.34 7.02
CA VAL A 58 15.70 3.32 5.93
C VAL A 58 16.41 2.72 4.72
N THR A 59 17.52 2.00 4.97
CA THR A 59 18.29 1.32 3.93
C THR A 59 17.45 0.26 3.23
N LEU A 60 16.70 -0.56 3.96
CA LEU A 60 15.81 -1.58 3.41
C LEU A 60 14.69 -0.94 2.58
N THR A 61 14.03 0.11 3.06
CA THR A 61 12.99 0.81 2.29
C THR A 61 13.53 1.42 0.99
N TRP A 62 14.81 1.79 0.95
CA TRP A 62 15.44 2.30 -0.26
C TRP A 62 15.92 1.16 -1.19
N LEU A 63 16.36 0.03 -0.61
CA LEU A 63 16.85 -1.14 -1.34
C LEU A 63 15.74 -2.02 -1.91
N PHE A 64 14.54 -2.02 -1.33
CA PHE A 64 13.40 -2.71 -1.93
C PHE A 64 12.89 -1.88 -3.12
N PRO A 65 13.20 -2.27 -4.37
CA PRO A 65 12.76 -1.50 -5.52
C PRO A 65 11.24 -1.48 -5.54
N HIS A 66 10.65 -0.31 -5.79
CA HIS A 66 9.25 -0.22 -6.14
C HIS A 66 9.00 -1.16 -7.33
N LYS A 67 8.18 -2.19 -7.10
CA LYS A 67 7.80 -3.16 -8.13
C LYS A 67 7.25 -2.37 -9.31
N LYS A 68 7.94 -2.42 -10.46
CA LYS A 68 7.44 -1.82 -11.69
C LYS A 68 6.13 -2.50 -12.02
N ILE A 69 5.07 -1.70 -12.07
CA ILE A 69 3.74 -2.19 -12.42
C ILE A 69 3.74 -2.46 -13.92
N ASP A 70 3.41 -3.67 -14.31
CA ASP A 70 3.28 -4.03 -15.71
C ASP A 70 1.90 -3.54 -16.23
N ILE A 71 1.90 -2.32 -16.78
CA ILE A 71 0.70 -1.66 -17.30
C ILE A 71 0.08 -2.46 -18.45
N ASN A 72 0.88 -3.22 -19.21
CA ASN A 72 0.41 -3.98 -20.36
C ASN A 72 -0.37 -5.24 -19.96
N SER A 73 -0.18 -5.72 -18.75
CA SER A 73 -0.95 -6.83 -18.19
C SER A 73 -2.34 -6.41 -17.72
N LEU A 74 -2.58 -5.09 -17.60
CA LEU A 74 -3.82 -4.55 -17.04
C LEU A 74 -4.85 -4.27 -18.15
N PRO A 75 -6.15 -4.44 -17.84
CA PRO A 75 -7.21 -4.16 -18.80
C PRO A 75 -7.24 -2.67 -19.14
N GLN A 76 -7.46 -2.36 -20.43
CA GLN A 76 -7.59 -0.96 -20.86
C GLN A 76 -8.78 -0.27 -20.16
N PRO A 77 -8.66 1.04 -19.84
CA PRO A 77 -9.73 1.77 -19.19
C PRO A 77 -10.97 1.85 -20.08
N SER A 78 -12.14 1.62 -19.47
CA SER A 78 -13.45 1.69 -20.13
C SER A 78 -13.80 3.11 -20.59
N ALA A 79 -14.78 3.26 -21.47
CA ALA A 79 -15.21 4.57 -21.98
C ALA A 79 -15.71 5.50 -20.86
N GLU A 80 -16.32 4.95 -19.81
CA GLU A 80 -16.81 5.69 -18.64
C GLU A 80 -15.66 6.23 -17.78
N VAL A 81 -14.64 5.40 -17.52
CA VAL A 81 -13.41 5.82 -16.83
C VAL A 81 -12.69 6.92 -17.59
N ARG A 82 -12.60 6.79 -18.92
CA ARG A 82 -11.97 7.81 -19.79
C ARG A 82 -12.76 9.12 -19.76
N ALA A 83 -14.09 9.06 -19.81
CA ALA A 83 -14.93 10.26 -19.72
C ALA A 83 -14.69 11.02 -18.41
N LYS A 84 -14.65 10.32 -17.27
CA LYS A 84 -14.34 10.93 -15.97
C LYS A 84 -12.90 11.43 -15.85
N CYS A 85 -11.94 10.74 -16.43
CA CYS A 85 -10.54 11.19 -16.42
C CYS A 85 -10.32 12.47 -17.25
N ASN A 86 -11.20 12.72 -18.23
CA ASN A 86 -11.14 13.84 -19.16
C ASN A 86 -11.98 15.05 -18.72
N ASP A 87 -12.89 14.87 -17.75
CA ASP A 87 -13.72 15.94 -17.24
C ASP A 87 -12.89 16.89 -16.34
N PRO A 88 -12.78 18.19 -16.67
CA PRO A 88 -12.04 19.15 -15.86
C PRO A 88 -12.67 19.40 -14.48
N ASN A 89 -13.95 19.07 -14.28
CA ASN A 89 -14.64 19.20 -13.00
C ASN A 89 -14.56 17.94 -12.13
N CYS A 90 -14.09 16.81 -12.68
CA CYS A 90 -14.06 15.53 -11.97
C CYS A 90 -12.66 15.24 -11.41
N SER A 91 -12.59 14.75 -10.18
CA SER A 91 -11.30 14.51 -9.53
C SER A 91 -10.61 13.27 -10.12
N PHE A 92 -9.30 13.34 -10.35
CA PHE A 92 -8.51 12.18 -10.81
C PHE A 92 -8.68 10.95 -9.89
N VAL A 93 -8.91 11.20 -8.60
CA VAL A 93 -9.17 10.18 -7.59
C VAL A 93 -10.47 9.41 -7.86
N GLU A 94 -11.52 10.08 -8.34
CA GLU A 94 -12.77 9.42 -8.72
C GLU A 94 -12.60 8.52 -9.95
N ALA A 95 -11.80 8.93 -10.93
CA ALA A 95 -11.48 8.10 -12.09
C ALA A 95 -10.68 6.84 -11.67
N VAL A 96 -9.70 7.00 -10.78
CA VAL A 96 -8.93 5.87 -10.20
C VAL A 96 -9.85 4.93 -9.42
N LYS A 97 -10.78 5.48 -8.64
CA LYS A 97 -11.75 4.70 -7.87
C LYS A 97 -12.64 3.89 -8.78
N LEU A 98 -13.19 4.50 -9.83
CA LEU A 98 -14.09 3.83 -10.78
C LEU A 98 -13.36 2.71 -11.54
N TYR A 99 -12.14 2.97 -12.02
CA TYR A 99 -11.32 1.95 -12.66
C TYR A 99 -11.02 0.76 -11.74
N ARG A 100 -10.75 1.03 -10.45
CA ARG A 100 -10.54 -0.01 -9.45
C ARG A 100 -11.81 -0.81 -9.16
N GLU A 101 -12.96 -0.16 -9.12
CA GLU A 101 -14.26 -0.84 -8.95
C GLU A 101 -14.59 -1.76 -10.14
N GLU A 102 -14.25 -1.34 -11.36
CA GLU A 102 -14.44 -2.13 -12.57
C GLU A 102 -13.48 -3.32 -12.69
N THR A 103 -12.19 -3.10 -12.41
CA THR A 103 -11.12 -4.05 -12.73
C THR A 103 -10.65 -4.88 -11.53
N GLY A 104 -10.94 -4.45 -10.31
CA GLY A 104 -10.39 -5.04 -9.09
C GLY A 104 -8.90 -4.74 -8.86
N SER A 105 -8.29 -3.87 -9.67
CA SER A 105 -6.86 -3.54 -9.60
C SER A 105 -6.48 -2.85 -8.28
N SER A 106 -5.21 -2.96 -7.87
CA SER A 106 -4.70 -2.21 -6.72
C SER A 106 -4.69 -0.69 -6.99
N LEU A 107 -4.66 0.12 -5.93
CA LEU A 107 -4.63 1.58 -6.06
C LEU A 107 -3.43 2.07 -6.90
N SER A 108 -2.28 1.45 -6.69
CA SER A 108 -1.05 1.78 -7.43
C SER A 108 -1.16 1.43 -8.91
N GLU A 109 -1.78 0.29 -9.23
CA GLU A 109 -2.00 -0.15 -10.62
C GLU A 109 -2.99 0.76 -11.34
N ALA A 110 -4.14 1.01 -10.71
CA ALA A 110 -5.16 1.91 -11.24
C ALA A 110 -4.62 3.32 -11.50
N ALA A 111 -3.82 3.86 -10.57
CA ALA A 111 -3.19 5.16 -10.74
C ALA A 111 -2.13 5.15 -11.86
N ALA A 112 -1.36 4.07 -12.00
CA ALA A 112 -0.35 3.94 -13.06
C ALA A 112 -0.99 3.92 -14.46
N VAL A 113 -2.07 3.14 -14.64
CA VAL A 113 -2.81 3.05 -15.92
C VAL A 113 -3.38 4.41 -16.33
N LEU A 114 -4.02 5.12 -15.41
CA LEU A 114 -4.63 6.42 -15.73
C LEU A 114 -3.60 7.53 -15.95
N LYS A 115 -2.45 7.47 -15.26
CA LYS A 115 -1.32 8.37 -15.54
C LYS A 115 -0.73 8.10 -16.93
N ALA A 116 -0.55 6.84 -17.31
CA ALA A 116 -0.09 6.46 -18.64
C ALA A 116 -1.08 6.93 -19.73
N TYR A 117 -2.38 6.72 -19.52
CA TYR A 117 -3.43 7.21 -20.42
C TYR A 117 -3.39 8.74 -20.61
N ARG A 118 -3.25 9.50 -19.51
CA ARG A 118 -3.13 10.96 -19.58
C ARG A 118 -1.84 11.39 -20.32
N ALA A 119 -0.73 10.69 -20.13
CA ALA A 119 0.53 10.97 -20.82
C ALA A 119 0.47 10.67 -22.34
N GLU A 120 -0.15 9.55 -22.73
CA GLU A 120 -0.39 9.21 -24.15
C GLU A 120 -1.31 10.20 -24.85
N ARG A 121 -2.27 10.79 -24.12
CA ARG A 121 -3.13 11.84 -24.68
C ARG A 121 -2.35 13.12 -24.94
N ASN A 122 -1.61 13.61 -23.96
CA ASN A 122 -0.84 14.86 -24.06
C ASN A 122 0.28 14.82 -25.13
N THR A 123 0.61 13.64 -25.65
CA THR A 123 1.59 13.46 -26.74
C THR A 123 0.93 13.38 -28.12
N LYS A 124 -0.40 13.24 -28.19
CA LYS A 124 -1.20 13.19 -29.43
C LYS A 124 -1.93 14.50 -29.74
N ASP A 125 -2.12 15.35 -28.74
CA ASP A 125 -2.58 16.74 -28.87
C ASP A 125 -1.39 17.65 -29.22
#